data_AF-A0A5A7RR55-F1
#
_entry.id   AF-A0A5A7RR55-F1
#
_cell.length_a   1.000
_cell.length_b   1.000
_cell.length_c   1.000
_cell.angle_alpha   90.00
_cell.angle_beta   90.00
_cell.angle_gamma   90.00
#
_symmetry.space_group_name_H-M   'P 1'
#
loop_
_entity.id
_entity.type
_entity.pdbx_description
1 polymer ?
#
loop_
_entity_poly.entity_id
_entity_poly.type
_entity_poly.pdbx_seq_one_letter_code
_entity_poly.pdbx_strand_id
1 'polypeptide(L)'
;MGLGKYEIKSFSKERRNISLLLEEARKKHIIHVLVEADVTKARAVIKNAKKDGRDISFTGWIVKCVAEIMKEEKEFNAIRHGKRKLVYFEDVDVAVPVERVAGGEARPRAYIIRKANEKSIEEITKEIRNAQMENIGKETEVMGKLSKFEKFALRAPSFVQRILLAIVGRNAFMRKKIHGNNWRNIYWNARF
;
A
#
# COMPACT_ATOMS: atom_id res chain seq x y z
N MET A 1 16.84 39.79 -19.15
CA MET A 1 17.05 38.83 -18.04
C MET A 1 17.52 37.51 -18.63
N GLY A 2 18.74 37.06 -18.34
CA GLY A 2 19.26 35.76 -18.77
C GLY A 2 19.06 34.70 -17.69
N LEU A 3 18.72 33.48 -18.08
CA LEU A 3 18.33 32.37 -17.18
C LEU A 3 19.46 31.82 -16.29
N GLY A 4 20.69 32.32 -16.40
CA GLY A 4 21.86 31.76 -15.71
C GLY A 4 22.28 30.38 -16.26
N LYS A 5 23.24 29.72 -15.59
CA LYS A 5 23.69 28.37 -15.94
C LYS A 5 22.72 27.34 -15.36
N TYR A 6 22.32 26.35 -16.16
CA TYR A 6 21.43 25.26 -15.73
C TYR A 6 21.93 23.90 -16.23
N GLU A 7 21.50 22.83 -15.55
CA GLU A 7 21.74 21.44 -15.94
C GLU A 7 20.38 20.74 -16.10
N ILE A 8 20.26 19.93 -17.15
CA ILE A 8 19.06 19.11 -17.40
C ILE A 8 19.41 17.65 -17.10
N LYS A 9 18.64 17.02 -16.21
CA LYS A 9 18.70 15.56 -15.95
C LYS A 9 17.38 14.90 -16.27
N SER A 10 17.47 13.76 -16.95
CA SER A 10 16.30 12.91 -17.19
C SER A 10 15.94 12.11 -15.93
N PHE A 11 14.64 11.95 -15.68
CA PHE A 11 14.18 11.04 -14.64
C PHE A 11 14.49 9.58 -14.99
N SER A 12 14.87 8.79 -13.98
CA SER A 12 15.02 7.34 -14.13
C SER A 12 13.70 6.69 -14.58
N LYS A 13 13.77 5.45 -15.09
CA LYS A 13 12.56 4.74 -15.55
C LYS A 13 11.61 4.46 -14.38
N GLU A 14 12.15 4.20 -13.19
CA GLU A 14 11.42 3.96 -11.94
C GLU A 14 10.64 5.21 -11.52
N ARG A 15 11.30 6.38 -11.51
CA ARG A 15 10.64 7.66 -11.20
C ARG A 15 9.53 7.99 -12.19
N ARG A 16 9.74 7.71 -13.49
CA ARG A 16 8.69 7.88 -14.51
C ARG A 16 7.50 6.93 -14.28
N ASN A 17 7.76 5.68 -13.92
CA ASN A 17 6.72 4.70 -13.59
C ASN A 17 5.92 5.13 -12.33
N ILE A 18 6.59 5.66 -11.30
CA ILE A 18 5.94 6.23 -10.10
C ILE A 18 5.08 7.43 -10.49
N SER A 19 5.59 8.36 -11.29
CA SER A 19 4.84 9.53 -11.77
C SER A 19 3.55 9.12 -12.49
N LEU A 20 3.62 8.13 -13.38
CA LEU A 20 2.45 7.61 -14.10
C LEU A 20 1.39 7.03 -13.15
N LEU A 21 1.82 6.34 -12.11
CA LEU A 21 0.92 5.77 -11.11
C LEU A 21 0.26 6.85 -10.24
N LEU A 22 1.03 7.88 -9.84
CA LEU A 22 0.53 9.04 -9.11
C LEU A 22 -0.47 9.85 -9.94
N GLU A 23 -0.21 10.03 -11.23
CA GLU A 23 -1.16 10.66 -12.17
C GLU A 23 -2.50 9.91 -12.19
N GLU A 24 -2.49 8.58 -12.23
CA GLU A 24 -3.72 7.79 -12.19
C GLU A 24 -4.41 7.86 -10.82
N ALA A 25 -3.64 7.87 -9.72
CA ALA A 25 -4.20 8.01 -8.38
C ALA A 25 -4.92 9.37 -8.20
N ARG A 26 -4.38 10.45 -8.77
CA ARG A 26 -4.96 11.81 -8.72
C ARG A 26 -6.30 11.94 -9.44
N LYS A 27 -6.66 11.02 -10.35
CA LYS A 27 -7.97 11.04 -11.03
C LYS A 27 -9.12 10.63 -10.11
N LYS A 28 -8.83 10.13 -8.90
CA LYS A 28 -9.84 9.77 -7.92
C LYS A 28 -10.27 11.02 -7.15
N HIS A 29 -11.58 11.14 -6.92
CA HIS A 29 -12.12 12.13 -6.00
C HIS A 29 -11.85 11.64 -4.57
N ILE A 30 -10.79 12.14 -3.97
CA ILE A 30 -10.38 11.79 -2.60
C ILE A 30 -10.93 12.86 -1.65
N ILE A 31 -11.64 12.41 -0.62
CA ILE A 31 -12.06 13.25 0.50
C ILE A 31 -11.07 12.99 1.64
N HIS A 32 -10.54 14.06 2.21
CA HIS A 32 -9.63 13.99 3.36
C HIS A 32 -10.41 14.26 4.64
N VAL A 33 -10.29 13.36 5.61
CA VAL A 33 -10.90 13.48 6.93
C VAL A 33 -9.80 13.33 7.96
N LEU A 34 -9.74 14.27 8.90
CA LEU A 34 -8.88 14.21 10.07
C LEU A 34 -9.72 13.79 11.27
N VAL A 35 -9.21 12.85 12.07
CA VAL A 35 -9.87 12.35 13.27
C VAL A 35 -8.87 12.34 14.42
N GLU A 36 -9.35 12.63 15.62
CA GLU A 36 -8.61 12.46 16.86
C GLU A 36 -9.22 11.31 17.67
N ALA A 37 -8.38 10.44 18.20
CA ALA A 37 -8.81 9.29 19.00
C ALA A 37 -7.91 9.15 20.23
N ASP A 38 -8.52 9.01 21.41
CA ASP A 38 -7.79 8.67 22.63
C ASP A 38 -7.39 7.19 22.60
N VAL A 39 -6.08 6.94 22.52
CA VAL A 39 -5.48 5.61 22.46
C VAL A 39 -4.84 5.17 23.78
N THR A 40 -5.07 5.90 24.88
CA THR A 40 -4.40 5.67 26.17
C THR A 40 -4.63 4.24 26.68
N LYS A 41 -5.89 3.78 26.67
CA LYS A 41 -6.24 2.42 27.10
C LYS A 41 -5.59 1.35 26.19
N ALA A 42 -5.66 1.53 24.88
CA ALA A 42 -5.06 0.60 23.92
C ALA A 42 -3.53 0.47 24.13
N ARG A 43 -2.84 1.60 24.34
CA ARG A 43 -1.40 1.62 24.61
C ARG A 43 -1.04 0.93 25.93
N ALA A 44 -1.85 1.11 26.98
CA ALA A 44 -1.67 0.41 28.24
C ALA A 44 -1.84 -1.12 28.09
N VAL A 45 -2.88 -1.57 27.39
CA VAL A 45 -3.10 -3.00 27.10
C VAL A 45 -1.93 -3.58 26.31
N ILE A 46 -1.47 -2.89 25.26
CA ILE A 46 -0.32 -3.31 24.46
C ILE A 46 0.95 -3.42 25.31
N LYS A 47 1.19 -2.45 26.20
CA LYS A 47 2.35 -2.46 27.09
C LYS A 47 2.31 -3.64 28.06
N ASN A 48 1.16 -3.96 28.63
CA ASN A 48 1.02 -5.08 29.56
C ASN A 48 1.16 -6.42 28.83
N ALA A 49 0.52 -6.60 27.68
CA ALA A 49 0.67 -7.82 26.87
C ALA A 49 2.13 -8.12 26.52
N LYS A 50 2.93 -7.08 26.21
CA LYS A 50 4.37 -7.22 25.97
C LYS A 50 5.15 -7.69 27.21
N LYS A 51 4.76 -7.25 28.42
CA LYS A 51 5.37 -7.73 29.67
C LYS A 51 5.06 -9.21 29.91
N ASP A 52 3.86 -9.64 29.51
CA ASP A 52 3.41 -11.03 29.62
C ASP A 52 3.98 -11.92 28.48
N GLY A 53 4.93 -11.43 27.69
CA GLY A 53 5.59 -12.17 26.62
C GLY A 53 4.81 -12.23 25.29
N ARG A 54 3.64 -11.59 25.19
CA ARG A 54 2.87 -11.52 23.93
C ARG A 54 3.37 -10.39 23.04
N ASP A 55 3.66 -10.75 21.79
CA ASP A 55 4.18 -9.80 20.82
C ASP A 55 3.10 -9.10 20.01
N ILE A 56 2.61 -7.96 20.53
CA ILE A 56 1.66 -7.10 19.82
C ILE A 56 2.24 -5.69 19.57
N SER A 57 1.94 -5.14 18.39
CA SER A 57 2.35 -3.80 17.99
C SER A 57 1.17 -2.85 17.89
N PHE A 58 1.43 -1.56 18.09
CA PHE A 58 0.41 -0.52 17.91
C PHE A 58 -0.11 -0.46 16.47
N THR A 59 0.78 -0.58 15.48
CA THR A 59 0.40 -0.68 14.06
C THR A 59 -0.47 -1.91 13.81
N GLY A 60 -0.12 -3.07 14.37
CA GLY A 60 -0.93 -4.28 14.24
C GLY A 60 -2.32 -4.13 14.84
N TRP A 61 -2.44 -3.44 15.98
CA TRP A 61 -3.72 -3.09 16.59
C TRP A 61 -4.55 -2.15 15.71
N ILE A 62 -3.95 -1.08 15.14
CA ILE A 62 -4.65 -0.19 14.20
C ILE A 62 -5.16 -0.96 12.97
N VAL A 63 -4.32 -1.82 12.39
CA VAL A 63 -4.71 -2.66 11.25
C VAL A 63 -5.90 -3.53 11.60
N LYS A 64 -5.91 -4.14 12.80
CA LYS A 64 -7.03 -4.96 13.26
C LYS A 64 -8.31 -4.14 13.43
N CYS A 65 -8.24 -2.94 14.03
CA CYS A 65 -9.40 -2.04 14.12
C CYS A 65 -9.98 -1.68 12.76
N VAL A 66 -9.12 -1.32 11.78
CA VAL A 66 -9.56 -1.03 10.41
C VAL A 66 -10.20 -2.28 9.77
N ALA A 67 -9.61 -3.45 9.99
CA ALA A 67 -10.11 -4.69 9.41
C ALA A 67 -11.47 -5.12 9.95
N GLU A 68 -11.73 -4.94 11.25
CA GLU A 68 -13.04 -5.22 11.84
C GLU A 68 -14.11 -4.24 11.32
N ILE A 69 -13.83 -2.94 11.29
CA ILE A 69 -14.79 -1.96 10.76
C ILE A 69 -15.10 -2.25 9.29
N MET A 70 -14.12 -2.59 8.47
CA MET A 70 -14.34 -2.91 7.06
C MET A 70 -15.09 -4.22 6.82
N LYS A 71 -15.06 -5.14 7.81
CA LYS A 71 -15.82 -6.39 7.78
C LYS A 71 -17.29 -6.13 8.09
N GLU A 72 -17.56 -5.25 9.05
CA GLU A 72 -18.92 -4.83 9.44
C GLU A 72 -19.54 -3.92 8.37
N GLU A 73 -18.81 -2.90 7.92
CA GLU A 73 -19.25 -1.88 6.97
C GLU A 73 -18.66 -2.14 5.57
N LYS A 74 -19.28 -3.09 4.85
CA LYS A 74 -18.76 -3.64 3.58
C LYS A 74 -18.59 -2.59 2.47
N GLU A 75 -19.31 -1.48 2.53
CA GLU A 75 -19.23 -0.33 1.64
C GLU A 75 -17.81 0.26 1.59
N PHE A 76 -17.10 0.26 2.72
CA PHE A 76 -15.71 0.75 2.77
C PHE A 76 -14.71 -0.21 2.15
N ASN A 77 -15.03 -1.50 2.04
CA ASN A 77 -14.20 -2.53 1.40
C ASN A 77 -14.54 -2.77 -0.09
N ALA A 78 -15.47 -2.00 -0.66
CA ALA A 78 -15.93 -2.19 -2.04
C ALA A 78 -14.99 -1.59 -3.10
N ILE A 79 -14.85 -2.31 -4.22
CA ILE A 79 -14.09 -1.87 -5.40
C ILE A 79 -15.03 -1.65 -6.59
N ARG A 80 -14.89 -0.51 -7.27
CA ARG A 80 -15.56 -0.26 -8.55
C ARG A 80 -15.10 -1.23 -9.64
N HIS A 81 -16.07 -1.86 -10.30
CA HIS A 81 -15.87 -2.71 -11.47
C HIS A 81 -16.55 -2.07 -12.69
N GLY A 82 -15.74 -1.71 -13.68
CA GLY A 82 -16.16 -0.94 -14.83
C GLY A 82 -16.68 0.45 -14.44
N LYS A 83 -17.73 0.90 -15.13
CA LYS A 83 -18.34 2.22 -14.87
C LYS A 83 -19.55 2.16 -13.93
N ARG A 84 -20.23 1.01 -13.83
CA ARG A 84 -21.58 0.90 -13.26
C ARG A 84 -21.75 -0.19 -12.18
N LYS A 85 -20.68 -0.85 -11.76
CA LYS A 85 -20.76 -1.93 -10.75
C LYS A 85 -19.79 -1.67 -9.59
N LEU A 86 -20.18 -2.15 -8.42
CA LEU A 86 -19.32 -2.31 -7.24
C LEU A 86 -19.19 -3.80 -6.94
N VAL A 87 -18.00 -4.21 -6.50
CA VAL A 87 -17.73 -5.57 -6.02
C VAL A 87 -17.34 -5.48 -4.56
N TYR A 88 -18.05 -6.24 -3.74
CA TYR A 88 -17.84 -6.37 -2.31
C TYR A 88 -17.08 -7.67 -2.08
N PHE A 89 -16.03 -7.59 -1.29
CA PHE A 89 -15.22 -8.74 -0.92
C PHE A 89 -15.37 -8.97 0.58
N GLU A 90 -15.47 -10.24 0.97
CA GLU A 90 -15.50 -10.64 2.39
C GLU A 90 -14.12 -10.46 3.04
N ASP A 91 -13.07 -10.81 2.29
CA ASP A 91 -11.69 -10.62 2.72
C ASP A 91 -11.32 -9.14 2.77
N VAL A 92 -10.84 -8.68 3.91
CA VAL A 92 -10.25 -7.35 4.07
C VAL A 92 -8.73 -7.45 3.96
N ASP A 93 -8.16 -6.76 2.97
CA ASP A 93 -6.71 -6.62 2.88
C ASP A 93 -6.33 -5.21 3.31
N VAL A 94 -5.37 -5.09 4.23
CA VAL A 94 -4.89 -3.80 4.71
C VAL A 94 -3.44 -3.61 4.26
N ALA A 95 -3.15 -2.47 3.69
CA ALA A 95 -1.83 -2.20 3.16
C ALA A 95 -1.10 -1.19 4.04
N VAL A 96 0.10 -1.56 4.47
CA VAL A 96 0.89 -0.88 5.49
C VAL A 96 2.24 -0.47 4.89
N PRO A 97 2.65 0.80 5.01
CA PRO A 97 4.02 1.19 4.65
C PRO A 97 4.98 0.59 5.68
N VAL A 98 5.96 -0.17 5.19
CA VAL A 98 7.06 -0.71 5.99
C VAL A 98 8.37 -0.16 5.46
N GLU A 99 9.19 0.41 6.34
CA GLU A 99 10.53 0.87 5.99
C GLU A 99 11.51 -0.31 6.03
N ARG A 100 12.37 -0.40 5.02
CA ARG A 100 13.50 -1.34 5.00
C ARG A 100 14.81 -0.59 4.83
N VAL A 101 15.85 -1.02 5.55
CA VAL A 101 17.21 -0.53 5.35
C VAL A 101 17.91 -1.44 4.34
N ALA A 102 18.20 -0.93 3.15
CA ALA A 102 18.94 -1.67 2.13
C ALA A 102 20.10 -0.80 1.63
N GLY A 103 21.34 -1.27 1.80
CA GLY A 103 22.52 -0.50 1.41
C GLY A 103 22.73 0.81 2.17
N GLY A 104 22.23 0.90 3.42
CA GLY A 104 22.33 2.11 4.25
C GLY A 104 21.20 3.12 4.06
N GLU A 105 20.32 2.93 3.08
CA GLU A 105 19.17 3.81 2.83
C GLU A 105 17.86 3.17 3.30
N ALA A 106 17.04 3.93 4.03
CA ALA A 106 15.67 3.55 4.37
C ALA A 106 14.76 3.74 3.15
N ARG A 107 14.13 2.67 2.67
CA ARG A 107 13.22 2.69 1.52
C ARG A 107 11.83 2.22 1.96
N PRO A 108 10.79 3.05 1.82
CA PRO A 108 9.43 2.67 2.18
C PRO A 108 8.87 1.71 1.13
N ARG A 109 8.33 0.58 1.57
CA ARG A 109 7.63 -0.38 0.73
C ARG A 109 6.20 -0.55 1.23
N ALA A 110 5.26 -0.63 0.29
CA ALA A 110 3.92 -1.07 0.59
C ALA A 110 3.90 -2.58 0.87
N TYR A 111 3.48 -3.00 2.06
CA TYR A 111 3.21 -4.40 2.37
C TYR A 111 1.71 -4.63 2.54
N ILE A 112 1.15 -5.67 1.90
CA ILE A 112 -0.29 -5.95 1.95
C ILE A 112 -0.54 -7.13 2.88
N ILE A 113 -1.18 -6.85 4.00
CA ILE A 113 -1.65 -7.84 4.96
C ILE A 113 -2.97 -8.40 4.44
N ARG A 114 -2.91 -9.60 3.86
CA ARG A 114 -4.08 -10.27 3.27
C ARG A 114 -5.00 -10.82 4.36
N LYS A 115 -6.33 -10.77 4.14
CA LYS A 115 -7.33 -11.31 5.09
C LYS A 115 -7.10 -10.82 6.52
N ALA A 116 -6.79 -9.55 6.70
CA ALA A 116 -6.49 -8.94 8.00
C ALA A 116 -7.64 -9.10 9.00
N ASN A 117 -8.89 -9.21 8.51
CA ASN A 117 -10.08 -9.47 9.31
C ASN A 117 -10.09 -10.87 9.95
N GLU A 118 -9.42 -11.85 9.33
CA GLU A 118 -9.30 -13.22 9.86
C GLU A 118 -8.11 -13.39 10.81
N LYS A 119 -7.20 -12.40 10.90
CA LYS A 119 -5.96 -12.49 11.67
C LYS A 119 -6.07 -11.85 13.05
N SER A 120 -5.37 -12.42 14.02
CA SER A 120 -5.11 -11.81 15.33
C SER A 120 -4.10 -10.65 15.24
N ILE A 121 -4.02 -9.84 16.30
CA ILE A 121 -3.09 -8.71 16.38
C ILE A 121 -1.63 -9.21 16.38
N GLU A 122 -1.39 -10.34 17.04
CA GLU A 122 -0.11 -11.04 17.11
C GLU A 122 0.34 -11.51 15.72
N GLU A 123 -0.54 -12.15 14.94
CA GLU A 123 -0.24 -12.58 13.58
C GLU A 123 0.08 -11.41 12.66
N ILE A 124 -0.75 -10.34 12.72
CA ILE A 124 -0.52 -9.10 11.97
C ILE A 124 0.82 -8.48 12.35
N THR A 125 1.14 -8.43 13.65
CA THR A 125 2.42 -7.90 14.16
C THR A 125 3.61 -8.70 13.63
N LYS A 126 3.52 -10.02 13.70
CA LYS A 126 4.54 -10.93 13.18
C LYS A 126 4.75 -10.75 11.68
N GLU A 127 3.67 -10.59 10.91
CA GLU A 127 3.72 -10.37 9.47
C GLU A 127 4.40 -9.03 9.12
N ILE A 128 4.07 -7.94 9.83
CA ILE A 128 4.72 -6.63 9.65
C ILE A 128 6.22 -6.73 9.95
N ARG A 129 6.62 -7.39 11.04
CA ARG A 129 8.04 -7.55 11.40
C ARG A 129 8.81 -8.40 10.40
N ASN A 130 8.22 -9.50 9.96
CA ASN A 130 8.81 -10.33 8.90
C ASN A 130 8.98 -9.52 7.61
N ALA A 131 7.98 -8.69 7.29
CA ALA A 131 8.04 -7.77 6.16
C ALA A 131 9.08 -6.66 6.33
N GLN A 132 9.60 -6.37 7.52
CA GLN A 132 10.72 -5.46 7.72
C GLN A 132 12.07 -6.17 7.53
N MET A 133 12.17 -7.44 7.90
CA MET A 133 13.42 -8.23 7.90
C MET A 133 13.74 -8.92 6.56
N GLU A 134 12.75 -9.15 5.70
CA GLU A 134 12.95 -9.90 4.46
C GLU A 134 13.98 -9.21 3.53
N ASN A 135 15.07 -9.90 3.20
CA ASN A 135 16.08 -9.41 2.26
C ASN A 135 15.63 -9.69 0.82
N ILE A 136 15.23 -8.65 0.08
CA ILE A 136 14.93 -8.77 -1.36
C ILE A 136 15.93 -7.90 -2.12
N GLY A 137 16.56 -8.48 -3.15
CA GLY A 137 17.50 -7.78 -4.03
C GLY A 137 16.89 -6.60 -4.79
N LYS A 138 17.77 -5.73 -5.31
CA LYS A 138 17.51 -4.41 -5.91
C LYS A 138 16.38 -4.31 -6.96
N GLU A 139 15.91 -5.42 -7.54
CA GLU A 139 14.91 -5.40 -8.63
C GLU A 139 13.44 -5.18 -8.19
N THR A 140 13.15 -5.12 -6.89
CA THR A 140 11.77 -5.31 -6.40
C THR A 140 11.29 -4.14 -5.55
N GLU A 141 11.37 -2.94 -6.10
CA GLU A 141 11.52 -1.72 -5.30
C GLU A 141 10.22 -1.11 -4.75
N VAL A 142 9.02 -1.50 -5.21
CA VAL A 142 7.77 -0.87 -4.73
C VAL A 142 6.58 -1.85 -4.59
N MET A 143 6.51 -2.91 -5.39
CA MET A 143 5.29 -3.73 -5.58
C MET A 143 5.40 -5.19 -5.11
N GLY A 144 6.51 -5.58 -4.48
CA GLY A 144 6.78 -7.01 -4.19
C GLY A 144 7.11 -7.82 -5.43
N LYS A 145 7.17 -9.16 -5.31
CA LYS A 145 7.60 -10.06 -6.40
C LYS A 145 6.70 -9.88 -7.63
N LEU A 146 7.21 -9.14 -8.60
CA LEU A 146 6.52 -8.88 -9.86
C LEU A 146 6.46 -10.15 -10.72
N SER A 147 5.28 -10.47 -11.22
CA SER A 147 5.06 -11.46 -12.28
C SER A 147 5.86 -11.09 -13.54
N LYS A 148 6.18 -12.08 -14.38
CA LYS A 148 6.83 -11.86 -15.69
C LYS A 148 6.06 -10.83 -16.54
N PHE A 149 4.73 -10.87 -16.49
CA PHE A 149 3.87 -9.92 -17.17
C PHE A 149 4.00 -8.50 -16.59
N GLU A 150 4.10 -8.35 -15.27
CA GLU A 150 4.24 -7.05 -14.62
C GLU A 150 5.61 -6.43 -14.90
N LYS A 151 6.68 -7.23 -14.91
CA LYS A 151 8.01 -6.79 -15.35
C LYS A 151 7.98 -6.29 -16.80
N PHE A 152 7.29 -7.00 -17.69
CA PHE A 152 7.09 -6.57 -19.07
C PHE A 152 6.31 -5.24 -19.16
N ALA A 153 5.18 -5.13 -18.45
CA ALA A 153 4.37 -3.92 -18.40
C ALA A 153 5.15 -2.70 -17.89
N LEU A 154 6.00 -2.86 -16.87
CA LEU A 154 6.84 -1.78 -16.32
C LEU A 154 7.95 -1.32 -17.29
N ARG A 155 8.34 -2.14 -18.25
CA ARG A 155 9.32 -1.79 -19.30
C ARG A 155 8.66 -1.21 -20.55
N ALA A 156 7.36 -1.41 -20.73
CA ALA A 156 6.62 -0.90 -21.89
C ALA A 156 6.68 0.65 -22.01
N PRO A 157 6.42 1.20 -23.20
CA PRO A 157 6.24 2.63 -23.40
C PRO A 157 5.11 3.21 -22.53
N SER A 158 5.18 4.50 -22.20
CA SER A 158 4.24 5.17 -21.28
C SER A 158 2.78 5.10 -21.74
N PHE A 159 2.52 5.16 -23.04
CA PHE A 159 1.16 5.06 -23.57
C PHE A 159 0.54 3.67 -23.31
N VAL A 160 1.33 2.60 -23.46
CA VAL A 160 0.90 1.23 -23.13
C VAL A 160 0.67 1.08 -21.64
N GLN A 161 1.58 1.61 -20.82
CA GLN A 161 1.43 1.61 -19.36
C GLN A 161 0.14 2.30 -18.92
N ARG A 162 -0.22 3.45 -19.52
CA ARG A 162 -1.49 4.15 -19.27
C ARG A 162 -2.71 3.29 -19.62
N ILE A 163 -2.68 2.59 -20.74
CA ILE A 163 -3.76 1.68 -21.16
C ILE A 163 -3.88 0.52 -20.16
N LEU A 164 -2.77 -0.14 -19.81
CA LEU A 164 -2.76 -1.25 -18.85
C LEU A 164 -3.25 -0.81 -17.47
N LEU A 165 -2.82 0.35 -16.97
CA LEU A 165 -3.30 0.92 -15.71
C LEU A 165 -4.81 1.22 -15.76
N ALA A 166 -5.32 1.72 -16.88
CA ALA A 166 -6.76 1.96 -17.04
C ALA A 166 -7.58 0.65 -17.07
N ILE A 167 -7.06 -0.40 -17.73
CA ILE A 167 -7.71 -1.72 -17.78
C ILE A 167 -7.72 -2.36 -16.39
N VAL A 168 -6.56 -2.43 -15.72
CA VAL A 168 -6.44 -2.96 -14.36
C VAL A 168 -7.30 -2.13 -13.40
N GLY A 169 -7.23 -0.80 -13.47
CA GLY A 169 -7.98 0.13 -12.63
C GLY A 169 -9.49 -0.04 -12.70
N ARG A 170 -10.02 -0.53 -13.83
CA ARG A 170 -11.44 -0.78 -14.06
C ARG A 170 -11.90 -2.18 -13.68
N ASN A 171 -11.00 -3.12 -13.38
CA ASN A 171 -11.37 -4.49 -13.04
C ASN A 171 -11.10 -4.78 -11.56
N ALA A 172 -12.16 -4.91 -10.77
CA ALA A 172 -12.06 -5.18 -9.33
C ALA A 172 -11.23 -6.43 -8.98
N PHE A 173 -11.36 -7.51 -9.75
CA PHE A 173 -10.65 -8.77 -9.49
C PHE A 173 -9.14 -8.63 -9.74
N MET A 174 -8.75 -7.97 -10.83
CA MET A 174 -7.33 -7.69 -11.09
C MET A 174 -6.74 -6.76 -10.03
N ARG A 175 -7.49 -5.75 -9.58
CA ARG A 175 -7.06 -4.86 -8.50
C ARG A 175 -6.86 -5.61 -7.19
N LYS A 176 -7.83 -6.43 -6.77
CA LYS A 176 -7.72 -7.25 -5.56
C LYS A 176 -6.51 -8.18 -5.63
N LYS A 177 -6.28 -8.84 -6.77
CA LYS A 177 -5.12 -9.72 -6.96
C LYS A 177 -3.79 -8.97 -6.80
N ILE A 178 -3.60 -7.87 -7.53
CA ILE A 178 -2.31 -7.15 -7.57
C ILE A 178 -2.07 -6.34 -6.29
N HIS A 179 -3.11 -5.66 -5.78
CA HIS A 179 -2.95 -4.61 -4.77
C HIS A 179 -3.77 -4.83 -3.49
N GLY A 180 -4.65 -5.82 -3.46
CA GLY A 180 -5.64 -5.98 -2.39
C GLY A 180 -6.78 -4.97 -2.47
N ASN A 181 -7.64 -4.97 -1.46
CA ASN A 181 -8.84 -4.13 -1.45
C ASN A 181 -8.60 -2.71 -0.93
N ASN A 182 -7.68 -2.53 0.02
CA ASN A 182 -7.43 -1.24 0.68
C ASN A 182 -6.18 -0.49 0.18
N TRP A 183 -5.78 -0.71 -1.07
CA TRP A 183 -4.61 -0.06 -1.69
C TRP A 183 -4.75 1.46 -1.89
N ARG A 184 -5.92 2.05 -1.61
CA ARG A 184 -6.25 3.42 -2.06
C ARG A 184 -5.29 4.50 -1.50
N ASN A 185 -4.51 4.24 -0.45
CA ASN A 185 -3.78 5.27 0.32
C ASN A 185 -2.24 5.19 0.36
N ILE A 186 -1.55 4.26 -0.33
CA ILE A 186 -0.12 4.01 -0.02
C ILE A 186 0.87 4.98 -0.70
N TYR A 187 0.42 5.87 -1.58
CA TYR A 187 1.33 6.73 -2.34
C TYR A 187 1.62 8.10 -1.72
N TRP A 188 1.37 8.27 -0.42
CA TRP A 188 1.64 9.54 0.28
C TRP A 188 3.13 9.85 0.51
N ASN A 189 4.04 8.88 0.35
CA ASN A 189 5.47 9.09 0.64
C ASN A 189 6.43 9.13 -0.57
N ALA A 190 5.95 9.17 -1.81
CA ALA A 190 6.83 9.27 -2.98
C ALA A 190 7.22 10.71 -3.36
N ARG A 191 7.27 11.63 -2.39
CA ARG A 191 7.53 13.07 -2.60
C ARG A 191 8.91 13.55 -2.10
N PHE A 192 9.86 12.64 -1.95
CA PHE A 192 11.27 12.95 -1.64
C PHE A 192 12.17 12.72 -2.87
#